data_AF-A0A7X9I8R8-F1
#
_entry.id   AF-A0A7X9I8R8-F1
#
_cell.length_a   1.000
_cell.length_b   1.000
_cell.length_c   1.000
_cell.angle_alpha   90.00
_cell.angle_beta   90.00
_cell.angle_gamma   90.00
#
_symmetry.space_group_name_H-M   'P 1'
#
loop_
_entity.id
_entity.type
_entity.pdbx_description
1 polymer ?
#
loop_
_entity_poly.entity_id
_entity_poly.type
_entity_poly.pdbx_seq_one_letter_code
_entity_poly.pdbx_strand_id
1 'polypeptide(L)'
;MIAPLKFDIDKLRGRLARIREWLRNHNLSPKILFVVLGFLSTIWFLVRVIPKPSRATYPCMRAAAPFMSGFIVYLLTVAGITVVAGKMKRNLHVRWISTSILIFGVIITAAITPSSTSLTYITDAKFKTGPDDEPNQPFGTAVGAIPGRVVWVWDTLAVNRNCRSYYFNPENYNQEVIGKMFRASVTRLPGKSSVRRSWDIMFRDFNKRKHNVERGYVRGEKIFIKINQTSGRGRLTTAVRAKGNYHYPAQRSGKTRGPYLGTCETAPYIVLEILRQLINEVGINQSDIAVGDPQNPTFGHNYDIWAAEFPDVIYTDRTFGT
;
A
#
# COMPACT_ATOMS: atom_id res chain seq x y z
N MET A 1 15.85 25.02 -22.76
CA MET A 1 15.18 24.02 -23.62
C MET A 1 15.74 22.64 -23.29
N ILE A 2 14.98 21.79 -22.61
CA ILE A 2 15.37 20.40 -22.34
C ILE A 2 14.80 19.56 -23.49
N ALA A 3 15.65 18.84 -24.22
CA ALA A 3 15.22 17.97 -25.30
C ALA A 3 14.23 16.90 -24.78
N PRO A 4 13.16 16.57 -25.53
CA PRO A 4 12.21 15.55 -25.11
C PRO A 4 12.93 14.20 -24.94
N LEU A 5 12.77 13.59 -23.77
CA LEU A 5 13.24 12.23 -23.48
C LEU A 5 12.57 11.26 -24.45
N LYS A 6 13.27 10.91 -25.53
CA LYS A 6 12.82 9.91 -26.49
C LYS A 6 13.00 8.53 -25.85
N PHE A 7 11.88 7.85 -25.59
CA PHE A 7 11.91 6.49 -25.06
C PHE A 7 12.61 5.56 -26.06
N ASP A 8 13.66 4.90 -25.59
CA ASP A 8 14.48 3.98 -26.38
C ASP A 8 14.19 2.55 -25.92
N ILE A 9 13.41 1.83 -26.72
CA ILE A 9 12.97 0.46 -26.42
C ILE A 9 14.13 -0.53 -26.38
N ASP A 10 15.24 -0.21 -27.04
CA ASP A 10 16.41 -1.09 -27.09
C ASP A 10 17.23 -1.01 -25.78
N LYS A 11 17.02 0.04 -24.97
CA LYS A 11 17.65 0.23 -23.66
C LYS A 11 16.93 -0.45 -22.48
N LEU A 12 15.82 -1.16 -22.71
CA LEU A 12 15.15 -1.94 -21.67
C LEU A 12 16.10 -3.02 -21.11
N ARG A 13 16.12 -3.20 -19.78
CA ARG A 13 16.95 -4.22 -19.09
C ARG A 13 16.10 -5.19 -18.26
N GLY A 14 16.65 -6.36 -17.94
CA GLY A 14 16.06 -7.33 -17.02
C GLY A 14 14.81 -8.04 -17.58
N ARG A 15 13.73 -8.11 -16.79
CA ARG A 15 12.49 -8.81 -17.20
C ARG A 15 11.83 -8.18 -18.43
N LEU A 16 11.90 -6.86 -18.55
CA LEU A 16 11.31 -6.14 -19.68
C LEU A 16 12.06 -6.40 -21.00
N ALA A 17 13.40 -6.51 -20.94
CA ALA A 17 14.22 -6.90 -22.09
C ALA A 17 13.85 -8.31 -22.59
N ARG A 18 13.69 -9.26 -21.65
CA ARG A 18 13.25 -10.63 -21.97
C ARG A 18 11.87 -10.68 -22.60
N ILE A 19 10.92 -9.88 -22.11
CA ILE A 19 9.58 -9.80 -22.71
C ILE A 19 9.66 -9.22 -24.13
N ARG A 20 10.44 -8.14 -24.34
CA ARG A 20 10.67 -7.55 -25.66
C ARG A 20 11.25 -8.58 -26.64
N GLU A 21 12.29 -9.29 -26.23
CA GLU A 21 12.95 -10.32 -27.05
C GLU A 21 12.02 -11.50 -27.34
N TRP A 22 11.27 -11.94 -26.32
CA TRP A 22 10.24 -12.97 -26.50
C TRP A 22 9.19 -12.55 -27.53
N LEU A 23 8.67 -11.32 -27.43
CA LEU A 23 7.71 -10.77 -28.39
C LEU A 23 8.29 -10.66 -29.82
N ARG A 24 9.56 -10.23 -29.97
CA ARG A 24 10.25 -10.20 -31.28
C ARG A 24 10.39 -11.60 -31.87
N ASN A 25 10.72 -12.60 -31.04
CA ASN A 25 10.96 -13.96 -31.51
C ASN A 25 9.68 -14.73 -31.85
N HIS A 26 8.54 -14.39 -31.24
CA HIS A 26 7.28 -15.12 -31.43
C HIS A 26 6.44 -14.63 -32.61
N ASN A 27 6.89 -13.61 -33.36
CA ASN A 27 6.21 -13.07 -34.55
C ASN A 27 4.68 -12.97 -34.41
N LEU A 28 4.21 -12.50 -33.25
CA LEU A 28 2.79 -12.44 -32.97
C LEU A 28 2.09 -11.55 -34.00
N SER A 29 1.09 -12.09 -34.68
CA SER A 29 0.31 -11.30 -35.63
C SER A 29 -0.32 -10.10 -34.91
N PRO A 30 -0.17 -8.87 -35.43
CA PRO A 30 -0.79 -7.68 -34.86
C PRO A 30 -2.31 -7.82 -34.66
N LYS A 31 -2.96 -8.65 -35.49
CA LYS A 31 -4.40 -8.96 -35.38
C LYS A 31 -4.72 -9.74 -34.11
N ILE A 32 -3.93 -10.76 -33.80
CA ILE A 32 -4.09 -11.57 -32.60
C ILE A 32 -3.81 -10.71 -31.38
N LEU A 33 -2.75 -9.90 -31.43
CA LEU A 33 -2.39 -8.99 -30.35
C LEU A 33 -3.52 -7.98 -30.06
N PHE A 34 -4.12 -7.38 -31.09
CA PHE A 34 -5.26 -6.47 -30.95
C PHE A 34 -6.45 -7.15 -30.26
N VAL A 35 -6.82 -8.36 -30.70
CA VAL A 35 -7.95 -9.11 -30.11
C VAL A 35 -7.67 -9.48 -28.66
N VAL A 36 -6.48 -10.00 -28.35
CA VAL A 36 -6.11 -10.41 -27.00
C VAL A 36 -6.05 -9.20 -26.06
N LEU A 37 -5.38 -8.12 -26.46
CA LEU A 37 -5.30 -6.89 -25.64
C LEU A 37 -6.68 -6.25 -25.46
N GLY A 38 -7.49 -6.19 -26.53
CA GLY A 38 -8.86 -5.67 -26.48
C GLY A 38 -9.75 -6.47 -25.53
N PHE A 39 -9.67 -7.79 -25.59
CA PHE A 39 -10.45 -8.68 -24.71
C PHE A 39 -10.02 -8.58 -23.24
N LEU A 40 -8.70 -8.69 -22.97
CA LEU A 40 -8.18 -8.61 -21.60
C LEU A 40 -8.40 -7.23 -20.97
N SER A 41 -8.23 -6.16 -21.73
CA SER A 41 -8.52 -4.81 -21.25
C SER A 41 -10.01 -4.61 -20.98
N THR A 42 -10.90 -5.13 -21.83
CA THR A 42 -12.35 -5.14 -21.58
C THR A 42 -12.69 -5.86 -20.26
N ILE A 43 -12.23 -7.10 -20.08
CA ILE A 43 -12.52 -7.87 -18.85
C ILE A 43 -12.01 -7.13 -17.62
N TRP A 44 -10.75 -6.69 -17.64
CA TRP A 44 -10.16 -6.01 -16.49
C TRP A 44 -10.92 -4.72 -16.17
N PHE A 45 -11.25 -3.93 -17.18
CA PHE A 45 -12.01 -2.70 -16.98
C PHE A 45 -13.38 -2.98 -16.38
N LEU A 46 -14.15 -3.95 -16.92
CA LEU A 46 -15.48 -4.30 -16.38
C LEU A 46 -15.41 -4.82 -14.94
N VAL A 47 -14.51 -5.76 -14.65
CA VAL A 47 -14.33 -6.34 -13.31
C VAL A 47 -13.97 -5.29 -12.27
N ARG A 48 -13.19 -4.27 -12.65
CA ARG A 48 -12.75 -3.23 -11.71
C ARG A 48 -13.72 -2.06 -11.61
N VAL A 49 -14.32 -1.64 -12.72
CA VAL A 49 -15.09 -0.40 -12.83
C VAL A 49 -16.58 -0.62 -12.57
N ILE A 50 -17.18 -1.76 -12.93
CA ILE A 50 -18.61 -2.02 -12.60
C ILE A 50 -18.85 -1.97 -11.08
N PRO A 51 -18.04 -2.61 -10.21
CA PRO A 51 -18.27 -2.55 -8.77
C PRO A 51 -18.03 -1.16 -8.16
N LYS A 52 -17.23 -0.30 -8.81
CA LYS A 52 -16.94 1.07 -8.34
C LYS A 52 -16.52 1.95 -9.53
N PRO A 53 -17.47 2.68 -10.16
CA PRO A 53 -17.23 3.45 -11.38
C PRO A 53 -16.09 4.47 -11.29
N SER A 54 -15.85 5.04 -10.11
CA SER A 54 -14.75 5.98 -9.90
C SER A 54 -13.36 5.39 -10.15
N ARG A 55 -13.19 4.06 -10.16
CA ARG A 55 -11.91 3.42 -10.48
C ARG A 55 -11.46 3.64 -11.93
N ALA A 56 -12.34 4.08 -12.84
CA ALA A 56 -11.98 4.42 -14.21
C ALA A 56 -10.89 5.52 -14.29
N THR A 57 -10.73 6.33 -13.24
CA THR A 57 -9.70 7.38 -13.19
C THR A 57 -8.32 6.87 -12.83
N TYR A 58 -8.18 5.63 -12.33
CA TYR A 58 -6.89 5.09 -11.90
C TYR A 58 -5.90 4.97 -13.07
N PRO A 59 -4.58 5.19 -12.87
CA PRO A 59 -3.60 5.18 -13.96
C PRO A 59 -3.60 3.90 -14.82
N CYS A 60 -3.78 2.73 -14.18
CA CYS A 60 -3.86 1.46 -14.90
C CYS A 60 -5.15 1.33 -15.74
N MET A 61 -6.26 1.90 -15.28
CA MET A 61 -7.52 1.90 -16.04
C MET A 61 -7.46 2.89 -17.20
N ARG A 62 -6.81 4.04 -17.01
CA ARG A 62 -6.53 5.01 -18.10
C ARG A 62 -5.66 4.41 -19.20
N ALA A 63 -4.70 3.55 -18.86
CA ALA A 63 -3.89 2.84 -19.84
C ALA A 63 -4.67 1.75 -20.59
N ALA A 64 -5.61 1.07 -19.91
CA ALA A 64 -6.43 0.01 -20.49
C ALA A 64 -7.58 0.54 -21.38
N ALA A 65 -8.14 1.70 -21.04
CA ALA A 65 -9.35 2.24 -21.66
C ALA A 65 -9.28 2.37 -23.20
N PRO A 66 -8.18 2.85 -23.82
CA PRO A 66 -8.09 2.97 -25.28
C PRO A 66 -8.12 1.62 -26.01
N PHE A 67 -7.52 0.58 -25.43
CA PHE A 67 -7.52 -0.76 -26.03
C PHE A 67 -8.90 -1.40 -25.96
N MET A 68 -9.59 -1.25 -24.82
CA MET A 68 -10.97 -1.69 -24.65
C MET A 68 -11.90 -0.97 -25.61
N SER A 69 -11.90 0.37 -25.60
CA SER A 69 -12.84 1.16 -26.39
C SER A 69 -12.63 0.93 -27.89
N GLY A 70 -11.38 0.90 -28.35
CA GLY A 70 -11.05 0.58 -29.74
C GLY A 70 -11.53 -0.81 -30.16
N PHE A 71 -11.38 -1.81 -29.29
CA PHE A 71 -11.87 -3.17 -29.54
C PHE A 71 -13.40 -3.26 -29.60
N ILE A 72 -14.11 -2.61 -28.67
CA ILE A 72 -15.57 -2.61 -28.65
C ILE A 72 -16.14 -1.88 -29.87
N VAL A 73 -15.59 -0.71 -30.22
CA VAL A 73 -15.99 0.03 -31.42
C VAL A 73 -15.76 -0.81 -32.67
N TYR A 74 -14.64 -1.55 -32.75
CA TYR A 74 -14.38 -2.45 -33.87
C TYR A 74 -15.49 -3.49 -34.04
N LEU A 75 -15.83 -4.19 -32.96
CA LEU A 75 -16.83 -5.25 -32.97
C LEU A 75 -18.20 -4.71 -33.36
N LEU A 76 -18.60 -3.56 -32.79
CA LEU A 76 -19.86 -2.90 -33.13
C LEU A 76 -19.90 -2.48 -34.60
N THR A 77 -18.78 -1.97 -35.14
CA THR A 77 -18.69 -1.57 -36.54
C THR A 77 -18.78 -2.77 -37.48
N VAL A 78 -18.05 -3.86 -37.19
CA VAL A 78 -18.11 -5.10 -37.98
C VAL A 78 -19.54 -5.67 -37.97
N ALA A 79 -20.17 -5.76 -36.79
CA ALA A 79 -21.53 -6.26 -36.66
C ALA A 79 -22.52 -5.39 -37.44
N GLY A 80 -22.46 -4.07 -37.26
CA GLY A 80 -23.35 -3.12 -37.93
C GLY A 80 -23.23 -3.18 -39.46
N ILE A 81 -22.01 -3.15 -40.00
CA ILE A 81 -21.79 -3.20 -41.45
C ILE A 81 -22.19 -4.57 -42.02
N THR A 82 -21.99 -5.67 -41.28
CA THR A 82 -22.44 -7.00 -41.72
C THR A 82 -23.96 -7.05 -41.89
N VAL A 83 -24.71 -6.50 -40.93
CA VAL A 83 -26.17 -6.42 -41.00
C VAL A 83 -26.62 -5.57 -42.20
N VAL A 84 -25.99 -4.42 -42.44
CA VAL A 84 -26.29 -3.56 -43.59
C VAL A 84 -25.97 -4.24 -44.92
N ALA A 85 -24.81 -4.87 -45.04
CA ALA A 85 -24.40 -5.60 -46.24
C ALA A 85 -25.37 -6.73 -46.59
N GLY A 86 -25.82 -7.49 -45.58
CA GLY A 86 -26.82 -8.55 -45.74
C GLY A 86 -28.18 -8.01 -46.21
N LYS A 87 -28.64 -6.88 -45.66
CA LYS A 87 -29.89 -6.23 -46.09
C LYS A 87 -29.81 -5.67 -47.51
N MET A 88 -28.67 -5.09 -47.88
CA MET A 88 -28.45 -4.52 -49.22
C MET A 88 -28.08 -5.57 -50.28
N LYS A 89 -27.93 -6.85 -49.91
CA LYS A 89 -27.43 -7.95 -50.76
C LYS A 89 -26.15 -7.59 -51.53
N ARG A 90 -25.33 -6.71 -50.95
CA ARG A 90 -24.12 -6.19 -51.61
C ARG A 90 -22.89 -6.83 -50.99
N ASN A 91 -21.96 -7.28 -51.82
CA ASN A 91 -20.68 -7.83 -51.37
C ASN A 91 -19.76 -6.68 -50.91
N LEU A 92 -19.98 -6.21 -49.68
CA LEU A 92 -19.14 -5.20 -49.05
C LEU A 92 -17.96 -5.87 -48.35
N HIS A 93 -16.79 -5.26 -48.48
CA HIS A 93 -15.60 -5.65 -47.75
C HIS A 93 -15.66 -5.16 -46.29
N VAL A 94 -16.59 -5.71 -45.51
CA VAL A 94 -16.94 -5.33 -44.12
C VAL A 94 -15.71 -5.09 -43.23
N ARG A 95 -14.74 -6.01 -43.30
CA ARG A 95 -13.51 -5.94 -42.50
C ARG A 95 -12.70 -4.69 -42.82
N TRP A 96 -12.52 -4.38 -44.10
CA TRP A 96 -11.72 -3.24 -44.55
C TRP A 96 -12.40 -1.92 -44.20
N ILE A 97 -13.71 -1.83 -44.40
CA ILE A 97 -14.49 -0.62 -44.04
C ILE A 97 -14.42 -0.39 -42.52
N SER A 98 -14.59 -1.43 -41.72
CA SER A 98 -14.51 -1.34 -40.25
C SER A 98 -13.12 -0.89 -39.79
N THR A 99 -12.06 -1.43 -40.38
CA THR A 99 -10.68 -1.02 -40.09
C THR A 99 -10.43 0.44 -40.49
N SER A 100 -10.94 0.89 -41.64
CA SER A 100 -10.81 2.29 -42.07
C SER A 100 -11.52 3.26 -41.12
N ILE A 101 -12.73 2.91 -40.65
CA ILE A 101 -13.48 3.73 -39.68
C ILE A 101 -12.73 3.84 -38.36
N LEU A 102 -12.14 2.75 -37.86
CA LEU A 102 -11.31 2.80 -36.66
C LEU A 102 -10.09 3.71 -36.83
N ILE A 103 -9.35 3.53 -37.93
CA ILE A 103 -8.14 4.33 -38.20
C ILE A 103 -8.52 5.80 -38.29
N PHE A 104 -9.61 6.11 -39.00
CA PHE A 104 -10.12 7.47 -39.12
C PHE A 104 -10.54 8.05 -37.76
N GLY A 105 -11.21 7.27 -36.91
CA GLY A 105 -11.56 7.67 -35.55
C GLY A 105 -10.34 7.96 -34.68
N VAL A 106 -9.28 7.16 -34.78
CA VAL A 106 -8.00 7.40 -34.09
C VAL A 106 -7.34 8.68 -34.60
N ILE A 107 -7.30 8.90 -35.91
CA ILE A 107 -6.70 10.10 -36.52
C ILE A 107 -7.47 11.36 -36.10
N ILE A 108 -8.80 11.34 -36.16
CA ILE A 108 -9.62 12.47 -35.69
C ILE A 108 -9.34 12.73 -34.22
N THR A 109 -9.37 11.69 -33.38
CA THR A 109 -9.12 11.83 -31.94
C THR A 109 -7.73 12.42 -31.69
N ALA A 110 -6.70 11.96 -32.40
CA ALA A 110 -5.34 12.49 -32.29
C ALA A 110 -5.22 13.93 -32.82
N ALA A 111 -5.97 14.30 -33.87
CA ALA A 111 -5.97 15.64 -34.45
C ALA A 111 -6.71 16.67 -33.58
N ILE A 112 -7.79 16.25 -32.89
CA ILE A 112 -8.57 17.12 -32.00
C ILE A 112 -8.01 17.16 -30.56
N THR A 113 -7.11 16.23 -30.20
CA THR A 113 -6.42 16.25 -28.91
C THR A 113 -5.18 17.16 -29.03
N PRO A 114 -5.17 18.36 -28.45
CA PRO A 114 -4.07 19.30 -28.64
C PRO A 114 -2.75 18.69 -28.14
N SER A 115 -1.72 18.65 -28.99
CA SER A 115 -0.38 18.17 -28.62
C SER A 115 0.27 18.98 -27.48
N SER A 116 -0.25 20.17 -27.20
CA SER A 116 0.19 21.08 -26.14
C SER A 116 -0.33 20.73 -24.74
N THR A 117 -1.33 19.84 -24.58
CA THR A 117 -1.89 19.57 -23.25
C THR A 117 -0.92 18.83 -22.33
N SER A 118 0.12 18.18 -22.88
CA SER A 118 1.10 17.45 -22.07
C SER A 118 1.97 18.35 -21.17
N LEU A 119 2.11 19.64 -21.48
CA LEU A 119 2.93 20.57 -20.69
C LEU A 119 2.10 21.41 -19.70
N THR A 120 0.84 21.73 -20.05
CA THR A 120 -0.05 22.55 -19.21
C THR A 120 -0.66 21.77 -18.03
N TYR A 121 -0.80 20.45 -18.12
CA TYR A 121 -1.23 19.62 -16.98
C TYR A 121 -0.26 19.61 -15.80
N ILE A 122 1.00 20.02 -16.00
CA ILE A 122 2.02 20.04 -14.94
C ILE A 122 2.02 21.39 -14.20
N THR A 123 1.61 22.49 -14.85
CA THR A 123 1.77 23.85 -14.31
C THR A 123 0.54 24.39 -13.58
N ASP A 124 -0.65 23.88 -13.87
CA ASP A 124 -1.91 24.43 -13.30
C ASP A 124 -2.80 23.38 -12.62
N ALA A 125 -2.23 22.20 -12.33
CA ALA A 125 -2.86 21.27 -11.43
C ALA A 125 -2.87 21.91 -10.03
N LYS A 126 -4.01 22.52 -9.64
CA LYS A 126 -4.37 22.65 -8.23
C LYS A 126 -4.09 21.29 -7.61
N PHE A 127 -3.02 21.20 -6.80
CA PHE A 127 -2.68 19.95 -6.12
C PHE A 127 -3.94 19.50 -5.40
N LYS A 128 -4.53 18.40 -5.85
CA LYS A 128 -5.69 17.84 -5.18
C LYS A 128 -5.21 17.41 -3.81
N THR A 129 -5.55 18.18 -2.79
CA THR A 129 -5.19 17.89 -1.39
C THR A 129 -6.13 16.81 -0.89
N GLY A 130 -5.77 15.55 -1.15
CA GLY A 130 -6.53 14.39 -0.72
C GLY A 130 -6.71 13.37 -1.84
N PRO A 131 -7.01 12.11 -1.50
CA PRO A 131 -7.40 11.10 -2.49
C PRO A 131 -8.59 11.59 -3.32
N ASP A 132 -8.72 11.09 -4.55
CA ASP A 132 -9.89 11.34 -5.42
C ASP A 132 -11.22 10.80 -4.84
N ASP A 133 -11.11 10.08 -3.73
CA ASP A 133 -12.17 9.39 -3.06
C ASP A 133 -12.92 10.37 -2.13
N GLU A 134 -14.25 10.38 -2.19
CA GLU A 134 -15.12 11.03 -1.19
C GLU A 134 -14.74 10.61 0.25
N PRO A 135 -15.15 11.36 1.30
CA PRO A 135 -14.94 10.96 2.68
C PRO A 135 -15.27 9.49 2.89
N ASN A 136 -14.36 8.76 3.54
CA ASN A 136 -14.49 7.32 3.76
C ASN A 136 -15.86 6.99 4.35
N GLN A 137 -16.71 6.31 3.58
CA GLN A 137 -17.95 5.74 4.08
C GLN A 137 -17.63 4.45 4.84
N PRO A 138 -18.27 4.19 6.00
CA PRO A 138 -18.11 2.93 6.71
C PRO A 138 -18.40 1.74 5.78
N PHE A 139 -17.57 0.71 5.81
CA PHE A 139 -17.74 -0.48 5.00
C PHE A 139 -17.56 -1.74 5.86
N GLY A 140 -18.43 -2.73 5.64
CA GLY A 140 -18.43 -4.01 6.35
C GLY A 140 -19.25 -4.00 7.64
N THR A 141 -19.16 -5.10 8.41
CA THR A 141 -19.86 -5.27 9.69
C THR A 141 -19.02 -4.68 10.83
N ALA A 142 -19.65 -3.84 11.64
CA ALA A 142 -19.04 -3.28 12.84
C ALA A 142 -18.65 -4.37 13.85
N VAL A 143 -17.41 -4.34 14.35
CA VAL A 143 -16.87 -5.30 15.33
C VAL A 143 -16.16 -4.57 16.47
N GLY A 144 -15.76 -5.33 17.51
CA GLY A 144 -15.05 -4.83 18.69
C GLY A 144 -15.95 -4.73 19.91
N ALA A 145 -15.34 -4.43 21.07
CA ALA A 145 -16.03 -4.26 22.34
C ALA A 145 -17.19 -3.24 22.31
N ILE A 146 -17.04 -2.20 21.48
CA ILE A 146 -18.13 -1.29 21.09
C ILE A 146 -18.16 -1.33 19.56
N PRO A 147 -19.14 -2.00 18.93
CA PRO A 147 -19.16 -2.20 17.49
C PRO A 147 -19.03 -0.88 16.71
N GLY A 148 -18.02 -0.80 15.85
CA GLY A 148 -17.81 0.34 14.95
C GLY A 148 -17.12 1.54 15.60
N ARG A 149 -16.74 1.44 16.89
CA ARG A 149 -15.97 2.49 17.56
C ARG A 149 -14.58 2.61 16.96
N VAL A 150 -14.22 3.84 16.60
CA VAL A 150 -12.85 4.25 16.26
C VAL A 150 -12.41 5.32 17.25
N VAL A 151 -11.19 5.21 17.75
CA VAL A 151 -10.60 6.20 18.67
C VAL A 151 -9.38 6.81 18.02
N TRP A 152 -9.37 8.13 17.95
CA TRP A 152 -8.21 8.92 17.56
C TRP A 152 -7.77 9.75 18.76
N VAL A 153 -6.48 9.69 19.07
CA VAL A 153 -5.84 10.53 20.09
C VAL A 153 -4.68 11.22 19.42
N TRP A 154 -4.59 12.53 19.61
CA TRP A 154 -3.57 13.37 19.00
C TRP A 154 -3.09 14.42 20.01
N ASP A 155 -1.78 14.61 20.07
CA ASP A 155 -1.12 15.63 20.86
C ASP A 155 0.06 16.18 20.07
N THR A 156 0.16 17.50 19.94
CA THR A 156 1.23 18.17 19.19
C THR A 156 2.59 18.06 19.89
N LEU A 157 2.61 17.75 21.18
CA LEU A 157 3.81 17.62 22.00
C LEU A 157 4.41 16.21 21.97
N ALA A 158 3.72 15.24 21.34
CA ALA A 158 4.16 13.85 21.31
C ALA A 158 5.46 13.66 20.51
N VAL A 159 5.63 14.42 19.43
CA VAL A 159 6.76 14.31 18.52
C VAL A 159 7.24 15.69 18.06
N ASN A 160 8.54 15.81 17.80
CA ASN A 160 9.12 17.02 17.24
C ASN A 160 8.78 17.12 15.74
N ARG A 161 7.84 18.00 15.36
CA ARG A 161 7.48 18.27 13.96
C ARG A 161 8.68 18.74 13.12
N ASN A 162 9.66 19.38 13.76
CA ASN A 162 10.87 19.89 13.11
C ASN A 162 12.06 18.93 13.24
N CYS A 163 11.80 17.65 13.54
CA CYS A 163 12.81 16.58 13.65
C CYS A 163 13.82 16.64 12.50
N ARG A 164 15.11 16.73 12.85
CA ARG A 164 16.23 16.76 11.90
C ARG A 164 17.13 15.53 11.99
N SER A 165 16.88 14.65 12.96
CA SER A 165 17.54 13.36 13.20
C SER A 165 16.55 12.20 13.01
N TYR A 166 16.80 11.03 13.61
CA TYR A 166 15.86 9.91 13.50
C TYR A 166 14.71 10.04 14.49
N TYR A 167 13.50 9.70 14.04
CA TYR A 167 12.27 9.82 14.86
C TYR A 167 12.33 9.04 16.19
N PHE A 168 13.15 7.99 16.27
CA PHE A 168 13.33 7.16 17.47
C PHE A 168 14.38 7.71 18.44
N ASN A 169 15.08 8.80 18.10
CA ASN A 169 16.02 9.41 19.03
C ASN A 169 15.26 10.13 20.16
N PRO A 170 15.76 10.10 21.42
CA PRO A 170 15.08 10.69 22.57
C PRO A 170 14.72 12.17 22.42
N GLU A 171 15.50 12.95 21.66
CA GLU A 171 15.21 14.37 21.43
C GLU A 171 13.99 14.64 20.53
N ASN A 172 13.45 13.61 19.86
CA ASN A 172 12.40 13.77 18.86
C ASN A 172 11.01 13.32 19.31
N TYR A 173 10.87 12.79 20.52
CA TYR A 173 9.58 12.36 21.05
C TYR A 173 9.49 12.63 22.56
N ASN A 174 8.25 12.72 23.07
CA ASN A 174 7.99 12.81 24.50
C ASN A 174 7.29 11.54 24.97
N GLN A 175 8.04 10.66 25.66
CA GLN A 175 7.52 9.36 26.12
C GLN A 175 6.31 9.50 27.05
N GLU A 176 6.29 10.50 27.92
CA GLU A 176 5.19 10.71 28.87
C GLU A 176 3.89 11.10 28.15
N VAL A 177 3.98 12.01 27.18
CA VAL A 177 2.86 12.42 26.33
C VAL A 177 2.36 11.21 25.53
N ILE A 178 3.28 10.44 24.92
CA ILE A 178 2.95 9.22 24.18
C ILE A 178 2.25 8.19 25.08
N GLY A 179 2.73 7.98 26.30
CA GLY A 179 2.10 7.08 27.27
C GLY A 179 0.68 7.51 27.64
N LYS A 180 0.47 8.82 27.87
CA LYS A 180 -0.87 9.40 28.10
C LYS A 180 -1.79 9.18 26.90
N MET A 181 -1.29 9.40 25.68
CA MET A 181 -2.05 9.17 24.45
C MET A 181 -2.41 7.68 24.27
N PHE A 182 -1.46 6.78 24.53
CA PHE A 182 -1.65 5.34 24.39
C PHE A 182 -2.64 4.82 25.43
N ARG A 183 -2.52 5.24 26.69
CA ARG A 183 -3.51 4.97 27.75
C ARG A 183 -4.90 5.47 27.37
N ALA A 184 -5.03 6.70 26.88
CA ALA A 184 -6.31 7.25 26.45
C ALA A 184 -6.93 6.43 25.30
N SER A 185 -6.10 5.97 24.36
CA SER A 185 -6.53 5.13 23.23
C SER A 185 -7.08 3.79 23.72
N VAL A 186 -6.30 3.07 24.53
CA VAL A 186 -6.65 1.75 25.08
C VAL A 186 -7.90 1.81 25.95
N THR A 187 -8.08 2.87 26.74
CA THR A 187 -9.23 3.02 27.64
C THR A 187 -10.51 3.43 26.92
N ARG A 188 -10.44 4.37 25.97
CA ARG A 188 -11.61 4.84 25.21
C ARG A 188 -12.16 3.81 24.24
N LEU A 189 -11.33 2.88 23.75
CA LEU A 189 -11.73 1.90 22.74
C LEU A 189 -12.85 0.95 23.25
N PRO A 190 -12.73 0.31 24.43
CA PRO A 190 -13.83 -0.43 25.07
C PRO A 190 -14.69 0.44 26.03
N GLY A 191 -14.45 1.76 26.08
CA GLY A 191 -15.20 2.69 26.95
C GLY A 191 -15.00 2.44 28.44
N LYS A 192 -13.76 2.18 28.87
CA LYS A 192 -13.39 2.00 30.29
C LYS A 192 -12.43 3.08 30.76
N SER A 193 -12.21 3.19 32.06
CA SER A 193 -11.24 4.10 32.69
C SER A 193 -9.97 3.40 33.19
N SER A 194 -10.00 2.06 33.25
CA SER A 194 -8.88 1.22 33.70
C SER A 194 -8.26 0.50 32.51
N VAL A 195 -6.94 0.59 32.36
CA VAL A 195 -6.18 -0.13 31.32
C VAL A 195 -6.37 -1.63 31.46
N ARG A 196 -6.24 -2.19 32.68
CA ARG A 196 -6.43 -3.62 32.92
C ARG A 196 -7.81 -4.11 32.48
N ARG A 197 -8.88 -3.40 32.85
CA ARG A 197 -10.26 -3.73 32.41
C ARG A 197 -10.44 -3.55 30.91
N SER A 198 -9.72 -2.61 30.30
CA SER A 198 -9.77 -2.38 28.85
C SER A 198 -9.18 -3.56 28.10
N TRP A 199 -8.00 -4.02 28.50
CA TRP A 199 -7.37 -5.22 27.92
C TRP A 199 -8.21 -6.48 28.12
N ASP A 200 -8.75 -6.72 29.32
CA ASP A 200 -9.62 -7.89 29.57
C ASP A 200 -10.82 -7.92 28.61
N ILE A 201 -11.48 -6.79 28.40
CA ILE A 201 -12.61 -6.69 27.47
C ILE A 201 -12.18 -6.91 26.02
N MET A 202 -11.04 -6.33 25.61
CA MET A 202 -10.51 -6.55 24.27
C MET A 202 -10.14 -8.02 24.04
N PHE A 203 -9.56 -8.70 25.03
CA PHE A 203 -9.28 -10.14 24.96
C PHE A 203 -10.57 -10.97 24.90
N ARG A 204 -11.57 -10.66 25.71
CA ARG A 204 -12.88 -11.35 25.66
C ARG A 204 -13.55 -11.20 24.30
N ASP A 205 -13.58 -10.00 23.75
CA ASP A 205 -14.14 -9.74 22.42
C ASP A 205 -13.36 -10.51 21.33
N PHE A 206 -12.02 -10.47 21.37
CA PHE A 206 -11.19 -11.22 20.44
C PHE A 206 -11.45 -12.72 20.54
N ASN A 207 -11.44 -13.29 21.75
CA ASN A 207 -11.65 -14.72 21.99
C ASN A 207 -13.06 -15.18 21.61
N LYS A 208 -14.08 -14.35 21.85
CA LYS A 208 -15.45 -14.64 21.42
C LYS A 208 -15.55 -14.69 19.90
N ARG A 209 -14.99 -13.70 19.20
CA ARG A 209 -15.06 -13.65 17.72
C ARG A 209 -14.18 -14.68 17.03
N LYS A 210 -12.99 -14.95 17.56
CA LYS A 210 -12.00 -15.81 16.90
C LYS A 210 -12.11 -17.28 17.30
N HIS A 211 -12.52 -17.54 18.53
CA HIS A 211 -12.49 -18.88 19.13
C HIS A 211 -13.84 -19.33 19.72
N ASN A 212 -14.87 -18.47 19.68
CA ASN A 212 -16.18 -18.72 20.30
C ASN A 212 -16.08 -18.99 21.82
N VAL A 213 -15.15 -18.32 22.51
CA VAL A 213 -14.95 -18.45 23.96
C VAL A 213 -15.05 -17.09 24.64
N GLU A 214 -15.93 -16.96 25.64
CA GLU A 214 -16.16 -15.70 26.37
C GLU A 214 -15.26 -15.56 27.61
N ARG A 215 -13.94 -15.53 27.39
CA ARG A 215 -12.95 -15.33 28.46
C ARG A 215 -11.84 -14.37 28.06
N GLY A 216 -11.26 -13.70 29.05
CA GLY A 216 -10.07 -12.87 28.86
C GLY A 216 -8.82 -13.72 28.67
N TYR A 217 -7.67 -13.06 28.76
CA TYR A 217 -6.37 -13.71 28.79
C TYR A 217 -6.27 -14.73 29.93
N VAL A 218 -5.69 -15.90 29.63
CA VAL A 218 -5.31 -16.92 30.61
C VAL A 218 -3.80 -17.00 30.69
N ARG A 219 -3.27 -17.07 31.91
CA ARG A 219 -1.84 -17.12 32.18
C ARG A 219 -1.17 -18.25 31.39
N GLY A 220 -0.11 -17.92 30.66
CA GLY A 220 0.64 -18.85 29.81
C GLY A 220 0.24 -18.81 28.32
N GLU A 221 -0.86 -18.13 27.97
CA GLU A 221 -1.16 -17.83 26.57
C GLU A 221 -0.08 -16.91 25.98
N LYS A 222 0.29 -17.17 24.72
CA LYS A 222 1.36 -16.44 24.06
C LYS A 222 0.82 -15.24 23.27
N ILE A 223 1.50 -14.10 23.38
CA ILE A 223 1.17 -12.88 22.63
C ILE A 223 2.31 -12.56 21.68
N PHE A 224 1.99 -12.40 20.40
CA PHE A 224 2.93 -11.90 19.40
C PHE A 224 2.56 -10.47 18.98
N ILE A 225 3.49 -9.54 19.21
CA ILE A 225 3.41 -8.15 18.80
C ILE A 225 4.16 -8.01 17.47
N LYS A 226 3.40 -8.06 16.38
CA LYS A 226 3.93 -7.83 15.03
C LYS A 226 4.28 -6.35 14.85
N ILE A 227 5.53 -6.07 14.53
CA ILE A 227 6.01 -4.72 14.16
C ILE A 227 6.23 -4.62 12.64
N ASN A 228 6.29 -3.41 12.10
CA ASN A 228 6.71 -3.13 10.73
C ASN A 228 8.18 -2.70 10.71
N GLN A 229 9.01 -3.39 9.94
CA GLN A 229 10.46 -3.14 9.76
C GLN A 229 10.89 -3.17 8.27
N THR A 230 10.05 -2.65 7.36
CA THR A 230 10.21 -2.73 5.91
C THR A 230 11.56 -2.22 5.40
N SER A 231 12.13 -1.19 6.03
CA SER A 231 13.43 -0.62 5.69
C SER A 231 14.57 -1.61 5.89
N GLY A 232 14.44 -2.58 6.80
CA GLY A 232 15.42 -3.65 7.02
C GLY A 232 15.66 -4.48 5.76
N ARG A 233 14.61 -4.76 4.98
CA ARG A 233 14.72 -5.53 3.72
C ARG A 233 15.28 -4.73 2.55
N GLY A 234 14.94 -3.45 2.45
CA GLY A 234 15.34 -2.62 1.32
C GLY A 234 16.72 -1.96 1.48
N ARG A 235 17.17 -1.73 2.72
CA ARG A 235 18.34 -0.86 2.99
C ARG A 235 19.55 -1.59 3.56
N LEU A 236 19.39 -2.76 4.18
CA LEU A 236 20.52 -3.52 4.71
C LEU A 236 21.08 -4.45 3.65
N THR A 237 22.39 -4.40 3.40
CA THR A 237 23.08 -5.41 2.58
C THR A 237 23.14 -6.75 3.32
N THR A 238 23.36 -7.86 2.62
CA THR A 238 23.51 -9.19 3.24
C THR A 238 24.62 -9.20 4.29
N ALA A 239 25.75 -8.56 4.01
CA ALA A 239 26.88 -8.47 4.95
C ALA A 239 26.53 -7.68 6.22
N VAL A 240 25.71 -6.63 6.10
CA VAL A 240 25.25 -5.87 7.27
C VAL A 240 24.24 -6.67 8.09
N ARG A 241 23.32 -7.39 7.44
CA ARG A 241 22.36 -8.28 8.14
C ARG A 241 23.08 -9.39 8.90
N ALA A 242 24.13 -9.96 8.31
CA ALA A 242 24.90 -11.04 8.92
C ALA A 242 25.64 -10.60 10.21
N LYS A 243 25.92 -9.31 10.38
CA LYS A 243 26.52 -8.78 11.61
C LYS A 243 25.55 -8.73 12.80
N GLY A 244 24.24 -8.77 12.55
CA GLY A 244 23.23 -8.53 13.57
C GLY A 244 23.27 -7.10 14.13
N ASN A 245 22.39 -6.82 15.10
CA ASN A 245 22.39 -5.61 15.94
C ASN A 245 22.66 -4.30 15.18
N TYR A 246 21.97 -4.09 14.06
CA TYR A 246 22.21 -2.91 13.24
C TYR A 246 21.52 -1.67 13.82
N HIS A 247 22.32 -0.64 14.11
CA HIS A 247 21.85 0.70 14.41
C HIS A 247 22.00 1.59 13.18
N TYR A 248 21.05 2.51 13.00
CA TYR A 248 21.28 3.57 12.03
C TYR A 248 22.47 4.42 12.48
N PRO A 249 23.40 4.76 11.57
CA PRO A 249 24.52 5.60 11.91
C PRO A 249 24.02 6.98 12.33
N ALA A 250 24.65 7.57 13.34
CA ALA A 250 24.38 8.95 13.75
C ALA A 250 24.43 9.88 12.53
N GLN A 251 23.39 10.70 12.36
CA GLN A 251 23.31 11.58 11.21
C GLN A 251 24.42 12.63 11.27
N ARG A 252 25.33 12.61 10.29
CA ARG A 252 26.29 13.71 10.12
C ARG A 252 25.52 14.97 9.75
N SER A 253 25.66 16.01 10.57
CA SER A 253 24.94 17.29 10.45
C SER A 253 25.05 17.89 9.05
N GLY A 254 23.92 18.35 8.50
CA GLY A 254 23.89 19.19 7.29
C GLY A 254 23.15 18.60 6.07
N LYS A 255 22.92 17.29 6.01
CA LYS A 255 22.07 16.69 4.96
C LYS A 255 20.68 16.39 5.53
N THR A 256 19.76 17.33 5.34
CA THR A 256 18.33 17.21 5.71
C THR A 256 17.53 16.30 4.78
N ARG A 257 18.16 15.78 3.71
CA ARG A 257 17.54 14.89 2.71
C ARG A 257 18.55 13.85 2.22
N GLY A 258 18.89 12.89 3.07
CA GLY A 258 19.53 11.65 2.64
C GLY A 258 18.48 10.55 2.43
N PRO A 259 18.72 9.55 1.56
CA PRO A 259 17.83 8.40 1.37
C PRO A 259 17.57 7.60 2.66
N TYR A 260 18.28 7.90 3.74
CA TYR A 260 18.19 7.28 5.06
C TYR A 260 17.14 7.92 6.00
N LEU A 261 16.61 9.12 5.71
CA LEU A 261 15.66 9.82 6.60
C LEU A 261 14.19 9.42 6.44
N GLY A 262 13.84 8.73 5.35
CA GLY A 262 12.47 8.26 5.10
C GLY A 262 12.18 6.89 5.70
N THR A 263 12.65 6.58 6.91
CA THR A 263 12.27 5.33 7.60
C THR A 263 10.89 5.49 8.21
N CYS A 264 9.90 4.75 7.69
CA CYS A 264 8.55 4.72 8.22
C CYS A 264 8.28 3.34 8.81
N GLU A 265 8.76 3.12 10.03
CA GLU A 265 8.62 1.84 10.74
C GLU A 265 7.75 1.98 11.98
N THR A 266 7.42 0.85 12.62
CA THR A 266 6.78 0.90 13.93
C THR A 266 7.70 1.60 14.92
N ALA A 267 7.19 2.62 15.59
CA ALA A 267 8.01 3.39 16.52
C ALA A 267 8.28 2.63 17.83
N PRO A 268 9.53 2.60 18.31
CA PRO A 268 9.89 1.79 19.47
C PRO A 268 9.17 2.23 20.73
N TYR A 269 8.98 3.54 20.91
CA TYR A 269 8.26 4.12 22.05
C TYR A 269 6.78 3.71 22.13
N ILE A 270 6.13 3.35 21.01
CA ILE A 270 4.74 2.83 21.04
C ILE A 270 4.72 1.37 21.50
N VAL A 271 5.67 0.56 21.01
CA VAL A 271 5.78 -0.84 21.43
C VAL A 271 6.14 -0.93 22.92
N LEU A 272 6.98 -0.02 23.41
CA LEU A 272 7.30 0.09 24.83
C LEU A 272 6.04 0.33 25.68
N GLU A 273 5.12 1.19 25.25
CA GLU A 273 3.86 1.41 25.96
C GLU A 273 2.91 0.20 25.91
N ILE A 274 2.91 -0.57 24.80
CA ILE A 274 2.20 -1.85 24.74
C ILE A 274 2.76 -2.81 25.80
N LEU A 275 4.08 -2.98 25.84
CA LEU A 275 4.77 -3.86 26.79
C LEU A 275 4.50 -3.44 28.24
N ARG A 276 4.65 -2.15 28.56
CA ARG A 276 4.34 -1.60 29.89
C ARG A 276 2.92 -1.93 30.34
N GLN A 277 1.92 -1.74 29.48
CA GLN A 277 0.55 -2.04 29.87
C GLN A 277 0.30 -3.55 30.02
N LEU A 278 0.78 -4.38 29.08
CA LEU A 278 0.56 -5.83 29.15
C LEU A 278 1.30 -6.47 30.33
N ILE A 279 2.53 -6.06 30.60
CA ILE A 279 3.35 -6.65 31.66
C ILE A 279 2.99 -6.03 33.01
N ASN A 280 3.04 -4.70 33.15
CA ASN A 280 2.92 -4.04 34.45
C ASN A 280 1.46 -3.84 34.89
N GLU A 281 0.52 -3.58 33.97
CA GLU A 281 -0.89 -3.34 34.32
C GLU A 281 -1.80 -4.58 34.17
N VAL A 282 -1.53 -5.45 33.20
CA VAL A 282 -2.32 -6.68 32.97
C VAL A 282 -1.71 -7.90 33.69
N GLY A 283 -0.39 -7.95 33.88
CA GLY A 283 0.30 -9.03 34.57
C GLY A 283 0.67 -10.21 33.67
N ILE A 284 0.94 -9.97 32.39
CA ILE A 284 1.42 -10.99 31.45
C ILE A 284 2.92 -11.18 31.65
N ASN A 285 3.38 -12.44 31.73
CA ASN A 285 4.81 -12.70 31.90
C ASN A 285 5.56 -12.26 30.63
N GLN A 286 6.75 -11.68 30.81
CA GLN A 286 7.60 -11.26 29.70
C GLN A 286 7.89 -12.42 28.73
N SER A 287 8.20 -13.60 29.26
CA SER A 287 8.48 -14.83 28.52
C SER A 287 7.28 -15.41 27.74
N ASP A 288 6.08 -14.83 27.92
CA ASP A 288 4.87 -15.17 27.16
C ASP A 288 4.64 -14.18 26.01
N ILE A 289 5.48 -13.15 25.87
CA ILE A 289 5.36 -12.12 24.85
C ILE A 289 6.55 -12.23 23.89
N ALA A 290 6.25 -12.20 22.58
CA ALA A 290 7.22 -12.05 21.53
C ALA A 290 6.98 -10.77 20.72
N VAL A 291 8.04 -10.07 20.35
CA VAL A 291 8.00 -8.84 19.53
C VAL A 291 8.87 -9.04 18.31
N GLY A 292 8.33 -8.81 17.11
CA GLY A 292 9.13 -8.99 15.90
C GLY A 292 8.44 -8.73 14.58
N ASP A 293 9.24 -8.67 13.51
CA ASP A 293 8.76 -8.71 12.13
C ASP A 293 9.21 -10.03 11.48
N PRO A 294 8.29 -10.95 11.14
CA PRO A 294 8.68 -12.23 10.56
C PRO A 294 9.30 -12.10 9.16
N GLN A 295 9.20 -10.93 8.52
CA GLN A 295 9.71 -10.71 7.17
C GLN A 295 11.01 -9.93 7.12
N ASN A 296 11.36 -9.22 8.18
CA ASN A 296 12.41 -8.22 8.16
C ASN A 296 13.29 -8.30 9.42
N PRO A 297 14.59 -7.98 9.33
CA PRO A 297 15.45 -7.89 10.51
C PRO A 297 14.97 -6.81 11.49
N THR A 298 15.08 -7.09 12.79
CA THR A 298 14.82 -6.09 13.84
C THR A 298 16.05 -5.21 14.03
N PHE A 299 15.88 -3.90 13.96
CA PHE A 299 16.97 -2.96 14.18
C PHE A 299 17.37 -2.86 15.67
N GLY A 300 18.66 -2.66 15.92
CA GLY A 300 19.23 -2.56 17.28
C GLY A 300 18.61 -1.45 18.12
N HIS A 301 18.34 -0.27 17.53
CA HIS A 301 17.69 0.83 18.27
C HIS A 301 16.28 0.48 18.78
N ASN A 302 15.58 -0.47 18.15
CA ASN A 302 14.30 -0.94 18.65
C ASN A 302 14.52 -1.92 19.81
N TYR A 303 15.40 -2.90 19.59
CA TYR A 303 15.77 -3.89 20.61
C TYR A 303 16.26 -3.21 21.89
N ASP A 304 17.21 -2.28 21.80
CA ASP A 304 17.82 -1.63 22.96
C ASP A 304 16.78 -0.92 23.83
N ILE A 305 15.81 -0.21 23.21
CA ILE A 305 14.76 0.50 23.94
C ILE A 305 13.85 -0.49 24.69
N TRP A 306 13.54 -1.63 24.08
CA TRP A 306 12.62 -2.60 24.68
C TRP A 306 13.30 -3.47 25.72
N ALA A 307 14.44 -4.06 25.38
CA ALA A 307 15.18 -5.00 26.22
C ALA A 307 15.78 -4.32 27.46
N ALA A 308 16.00 -2.99 27.41
CA ALA A 308 16.43 -2.24 28.59
C ALA A 308 15.40 -2.27 29.73
N GLU A 309 14.10 -2.36 29.42
CA GLU A 309 13.03 -2.43 30.43
C GLU A 309 12.46 -3.85 30.59
N PHE A 310 12.42 -4.63 29.50
CA PHE A 310 11.79 -5.95 29.47
C PHE A 310 12.73 -7.02 28.87
N PRO A 311 13.82 -7.37 29.55
CA PRO A 311 14.85 -8.28 29.02
C PRO A 311 14.36 -9.71 28.77
N ASP A 312 13.28 -10.14 29.43
CA ASP A 312 12.75 -11.50 29.33
C ASP A 312 11.69 -11.65 28.21
N VAL A 313 11.41 -10.58 27.47
CA VAL A 313 10.56 -10.62 26.26
C VAL A 313 11.33 -11.26 25.11
N ILE A 314 10.63 -12.07 24.30
CA ILE A 314 11.23 -12.76 23.16
C ILE A 314 11.30 -11.80 21.97
N TYR A 315 12.47 -11.22 21.70
CA TYR A 315 12.69 -10.39 20.51
C TYR A 315 13.10 -11.26 19.33
N THR A 316 12.25 -11.32 18.31
CA THR A 316 12.43 -12.19 17.15
C THR A 316 12.39 -11.38 15.85
N ASP A 317 12.97 -11.94 14.79
CA ASP A 317 12.95 -11.39 13.45
C ASP A 317 13.08 -12.49 12.40
N ARG A 318 13.11 -12.11 11.12
CA ARG A 318 13.29 -13.06 10.01
C ARG A 318 14.56 -13.93 10.14
N THR A 319 15.62 -13.40 10.73
CA THR A 319 16.95 -14.04 10.77
C THR A 319 17.05 -15.01 11.93
N PHE A 320 16.50 -14.64 13.09
CA PHE A 320 16.64 -15.41 14.33
C PHE A 320 15.41 -16.26 14.70
N GLY A 321 14.41 -16.32 13.81
CA GLY A 321 13.35 -17.34 13.86
C GLY A 321 12.31 -17.08 14.97
N THR A 322 11.05 -17.26 14.60
CA THR A 322 9.92 -17.45 15.51
C THR A 322 10.00 -18.81 16.18
#